data_AF-A0A924EMJ2-F1
#
_entry.id   AF-A0A924EMJ2-F1
#
_cell.length_a   1.000
_cell.length_b   1.000
_cell.length_c   1.000
_cell.angle_alpha   90.00
_cell.angle_beta   90.00
_cell.angle_gamma   90.00
#
_symmetry.space_group_name_H-M   'P 1'
#
loop_
_entity.id
_entity.type
_entity.pdbx_description
1 polymer ?
#
loop_
_entity_poly.entity_id
_entity_poly.type
_entity_poly.pdbx_seq_one_letter_code
_entity_poly.pdbx_strand_id
1 'polypeptide(L)'
;MENSFFIYTEKGNSIEIERFHICSWEFNNNSSLVEFGFEISKDSIKNDYLTISLFIPWAEKSCAIKDLYDKLSNAENSRFIFNDSISATKYLKPDTTNLGVIHTFSGRNELCVLPADIKIDEDKIVTATLNLKAYREYNQETKPNIYFRFWVKPAVPFISMRKKGVSKSTIIYDIKVNERRNIPDNKTAYFNEQQFCKIKYCFSFNILPNKYDIVFFDNTSLKNVRTLEYESFNKYLGDKRVKKDELIVVFNKK
;
A
#
# COMPACT_ATOMS: atom_id res chain seq x y z
N MET A 1 -12.61 -15.45 1.09
CA MET A 1 -11.17 -15.23 1.10
C MET A 1 -10.80 -14.67 2.45
N GLU A 2 -9.77 -15.20 3.09
CA GLU A 2 -9.26 -14.64 4.33
C GLU A 2 -8.29 -13.49 3.97
N ASN A 3 -8.60 -12.27 4.41
CA ASN A 3 -7.83 -11.06 4.10
C ASN A 3 -7.10 -10.55 5.35
N SER A 4 -6.35 -11.47 5.98
CA SER A 4 -5.49 -11.22 7.13
C SER A 4 -4.06 -10.95 6.66
N PHE A 5 -3.64 -9.69 6.71
CA PHE A 5 -2.30 -9.26 6.29
C PHE A 5 -1.40 -9.10 7.51
N PHE A 6 -0.16 -9.57 7.40
CA PHE A 6 0.83 -9.44 8.47
C PHE A 6 2.06 -8.70 7.95
N ILE A 7 2.39 -7.58 8.58
CA ILE A 7 3.55 -6.75 8.26
C ILE A 7 4.54 -6.88 9.40
N TYR A 8 5.73 -7.36 9.07
CA TYR A 8 6.74 -7.71 10.04
C TYR A 8 8.15 -7.56 9.49
N THR A 9 9.11 -7.64 10.38
CA THR A 9 10.55 -7.61 10.15
C THR A 9 11.19 -8.73 10.96
N GLU A 10 12.49 -8.92 10.76
CA GLU A 10 13.30 -9.80 11.60
C GLU A 10 13.21 -9.38 13.08
N LYS A 11 13.32 -10.37 13.96
CA LYS A 11 13.29 -10.18 15.41
C LYS A 11 14.29 -9.11 15.85
N GLY A 12 13.84 -8.20 16.73
CA GLY A 12 14.66 -7.09 17.23
C GLY A 12 14.72 -5.86 16.33
N ASN A 13 14.26 -5.94 15.07
CA ASN A 13 14.18 -4.78 14.19
C ASN A 13 12.79 -4.10 14.28
N SER A 14 12.54 -3.27 15.30
CA SER A 14 11.24 -2.59 15.44
C SER A 14 11.09 -1.43 14.46
N ILE A 15 10.15 -1.56 13.52
CA ILE A 15 9.79 -0.51 12.56
C ILE A 15 8.43 0.09 12.92
N GLU A 16 8.35 1.42 12.80
CA GLU A 16 7.13 2.19 13.02
C GLU A 16 6.62 2.73 11.69
N ILE A 17 5.41 2.34 11.32
CA ILE A 17 4.70 2.75 10.10
C ILE A 17 3.67 3.80 10.51
N GLU A 18 3.91 5.05 10.13
CA GLU A 18 2.98 6.16 10.39
C GLU A 18 1.68 5.98 9.61
N ARG A 19 1.78 5.55 8.34
CA ARG A 19 0.62 5.31 7.47
C ARG A 19 0.84 4.07 6.62
N PHE A 20 -0.02 3.08 6.81
CA PHE A 20 -0.13 1.94 5.90
C PHE A 20 -1.32 2.13 4.97
N HIS A 21 -1.14 1.93 3.68
CA HIS A 21 -2.19 2.02 2.67
C HIS A 21 -2.39 0.65 2.04
N ILE A 22 -3.65 0.21 1.95
CA ILE A 22 -4.06 -0.94 1.16
C ILE A 22 -5.15 -0.51 0.17
N CYS A 23 -4.86 -0.62 -1.12
CA CYS A 23 -5.77 -0.20 -2.18
C CYS A 23 -6.15 -1.40 -3.03
N SER A 24 -7.37 -1.91 -2.85
CA SER A 24 -7.90 -2.99 -3.69
C SER A 24 -8.57 -2.41 -4.93
N TRP A 25 -8.29 -2.99 -6.08
CA TRP A 25 -8.94 -2.71 -7.34
C TRP A 25 -9.62 -3.98 -7.82
N GLU A 26 -10.93 -3.91 -8.05
CA GLU A 26 -11.69 -4.94 -8.74
C GLU A 26 -12.25 -4.33 -10.04
N PHE A 27 -11.88 -4.91 -11.17
CA PHE A 27 -12.25 -4.39 -12.49
C PHE A 27 -13.45 -5.16 -13.07
N ASN A 28 -14.15 -4.54 -14.03
CA ASN A 28 -15.31 -5.13 -14.70
C ASN A 28 -14.99 -6.42 -15.50
N ASN A 29 -13.72 -6.63 -15.88
CA ASN A 29 -13.27 -7.80 -16.63
C ASN A 29 -12.87 -8.99 -15.72
N ASN A 30 -13.36 -9.04 -14.49
CA ASN A 30 -13.04 -10.09 -13.51
C ASN A 30 -11.54 -10.24 -13.25
N SER A 31 -10.85 -9.11 -13.13
CA SER A 31 -9.46 -9.09 -12.69
C SER A 31 -9.30 -8.09 -11.55
N SER A 32 -8.23 -8.26 -10.79
CA SER A 32 -7.96 -7.41 -9.64
C SER A 32 -6.51 -6.90 -9.63
N LEU A 33 -6.25 -5.96 -8.73
CA LEU A 33 -4.93 -5.43 -8.40
C LEU A 33 -4.98 -5.00 -6.93
N VAL A 34 -3.91 -5.20 -6.16
CA VAL A 34 -3.82 -4.67 -4.80
C VAL A 34 -2.54 -3.88 -4.65
N GLU A 35 -2.65 -2.63 -4.21
CA GLU A 35 -1.51 -1.79 -3.90
C GLU A 35 -1.27 -1.72 -2.40
N PHE A 36 0.00 -1.68 -2.03
CA PHE A 36 0.47 -1.55 -0.65
C PHE A 36 1.43 -0.37 -0.57
N GLY A 37 1.11 0.60 0.30
CA GLY A 37 1.93 1.80 0.50
C GLY A 37 2.35 1.93 1.96
N PHE A 38 3.62 2.22 2.19
CA PHE A 38 4.21 2.25 3.52
C PHE A 38 4.87 3.59 3.77
N GLU A 39 4.38 4.35 4.74
CA GLU A 39 5.08 5.51 5.29
C GLU A 39 5.80 5.11 6.57
N ILE A 40 7.11 4.95 6.51
CA ILE A 40 7.97 4.55 7.63
C ILE A 40 8.46 5.79 8.37
N SER A 41 8.32 5.78 9.69
CA SER A 41 8.89 6.80 10.56
C SER A 41 10.41 6.79 10.46
N LYS A 42 10.98 7.97 10.20
CA LYS A 42 12.42 8.18 10.17
C LYS A 42 13.13 7.73 11.45
N ASP A 43 12.45 7.83 12.59
CA ASP A 43 13.03 7.55 13.92
C ASP A 43 13.20 6.04 14.15
N SER A 44 12.50 5.21 13.36
CA SER A 44 12.63 3.75 13.40
C SER A 44 13.74 3.22 12.48
N ILE A 45 14.40 4.07 11.70
CA ILE A 45 15.42 3.66 10.72
C ILE A 45 16.80 3.66 11.35
N LYS A 46 17.41 2.46 11.44
CA LYS A 46 18.72 2.29 12.10
C LYS A 46 19.85 1.90 11.16
N ASN A 47 19.52 1.19 10.08
CA ASN A 47 20.50 0.55 9.19
C ASN A 47 20.47 1.15 7.78
N ASP A 48 21.50 0.84 7.00
CA ASP A 48 21.61 1.22 5.58
C ASP A 48 20.67 0.44 4.66
N TYR A 49 20.14 -0.69 5.14
CA TYR A 49 19.16 -1.50 4.43
C TYR A 49 17.98 -1.78 5.35
N LEU A 50 16.79 -1.75 4.78
CA LEU A 50 15.56 -2.10 5.47
C LEU A 50 14.77 -3.08 4.62
N THR A 51 14.54 -4.27 5.16
CA THR A 51 13.63 -5.26 4.59
C THR A 51 12.38 -5.33 5.44
N ILE A 52 11.22 -5.13 4.80
CA ILE A 52 9.90 -5.35 5.40
C ILE A 52 9.26 -6.54 4.70
N SER A 53 8.75 -7.47 5.49
CA SER A 53 7.99 -8.62 5.03
C SER A 53 6.50 -8.38 5.18
N LEU A 54 5.74 -8.80 4.18
CA LEU A 54 4.29 -8.75 4.13
C LEU A 54 3.75 -10.15 3.81
N PHE A 55 3.03 -10.73 4.75
CA PHE A 55 2.21 -11.89 4.50
C PHE A 55 0.91 -11.47 3.79
N ILE A 56 0.70 -11.99 2.59
CA ILE A 56 -0.48 -11.79 1.76
C ILE A 56 -1.13 -13.17 1.54
N PRO A 57 -2.30 -13.46 2.14
CA PRO A 57 -2.89 -14.82 2.16
C PRO A 57 -3.09 -15.47 0.79
N TRP A 58 -3.30 -14.68 -0.25
CA TRP A 58 -3.59 -15.10 -1.62
C TRP A 58 -2.41 -14.89 -2.58
N ALA A 59 -1.29 -14.31 -2.15
CA ALA A 59 -0.15 -14.11 -3.04
C ALA A 59 0.51 -15.46 -3.34
N GLU A 60 0.77 -15.68 -4.63
CA GLU A 60 1.52 -16.82 -5.14
C GLU A 60 2.80 -16.30 -5.77
N LYS A 61 3.85 -17.11 -5.80
CA LYS A 61 5.12 -16.74 -6.44
C LYS A 61 4.98 -16.35 -7.93
N SER A 62 3.92 -16.84 -8.58
CA SER A 62 3.55 -16.53 -9.97
C SER A 62 2.91 -15.15 -10.15
N CYS A 63 2.49 -14.49 -9.07
CA CYS A 63 1.81 -13.20 -9.15
C CYS A 63 2.74 -12.13 -9.72
N ALA A 64 2.19 -11.31 -10.63
CA ALA A 64 2.93 -10.15 -11.10
C ALA A 64 3.02 -9.12 -9.98
N ILE A 65 4.19 -8.49 -9.86
CA ILE A 65 4.49 -7.49 -8.85
C ILE A 65 5.23 -6.33 -9.48
N LYS A 66 4.97 -5.10 -9.02
CA LYS A 66 5.65 -3.92 -9.55
C LYS A 66 5.75 -2.83 -8.52
N ASP A 67 6.95 -2.30 -8.37
CA ASP A 67 7.23 -1.08 -7.63
C ASP A 67 6.65 0.16 -8.35
N LEU A 68 6.17 1.13 -7.57
CA LEU A 68 5.52 2.35 -8.07
C LEU A 68 6.37 3.60 -7.89
N TYR A 69 7.67 3.46 -7.62
CA TYR A 69 8.59 4.58 -7.50
C TYR A 69 8.56 5.50 -8.72
N ASP A 70 8.68 4.97 -9.94
CA ASP A 70 8.66 5.77 -11.17
C ASP A 70 7.38 6.59 -11.34
N LYS A 71 6.28 6.09 -10.78
CA LYS A 71 5.00 6.79 -10.80
C LYS A 71 4.95 7.87 -9.73
N LEU A 72 5.47 7.59 -8.54
CA LEU A 72 5.41 8.49 -7.39
C LEU A 72 6.53 9.53 -7.37
N SER A 73 7.65 9.30 -8.04
CA SER A 73 8.70 10.29 -8.20
C SER A 73 8.24 11.49 -9.03
N ASN A 74 7.20 11.32 -9.84
CA ASN A 74 6.49 12.40 -10.51
C ASN A 74 5.60 13.17 -9.51
N ALA A 75 5.87 14.46 -9.37
CA ALA A 75 5.15 15.33 -8.43
C ALA A 75 3.63 15.40 -8.69
N GLU A 76 3.16 15.37 -9.93
CA GLU A 76 1.72 15.46 -10.22
C GLU A 76 0.98 14.20 -9.76
N ASN A 77 1.57 13.03 -9.98
CA ASN A 77 1.04 11.77 -9.46
C ASN A 77 1.07 11.76 -7.92
N SER A 78 2.15 12.24 -7.30
CA SER A 78 2.22 12.32 -5.83
C SER A 78 1.22 13.32 -5.26
N ARG A 79 1.00 14.48 -5.89
CA ARG A 79 -0.06 15.43 -5.49
C ARG A 79 -1.42 14.75 -5.43
N PHE A 80 -1.71 13.96 -6.45
CA PHE A 80 -2.94 13.20 -6.54
C PHE A 80 -3.05 12.11 -5.47
N ILE A 81 -2.02 11.25 -5.34
CA ILE A 81 -2.05 10.10 -4.42
C ILE A 81 -2.11 10.53 -2.96
N PHE A 82 -1.41 11.60 -2.59
CA PHE A 82 -1.41 12.13 -1.23
C PHE A 82 -2.49 13.19 -1.00
N ASN A 83 -3.23 13.58 -2.04
CA ASN A 83 -4.25 14.63 -2.02
C ASN A 83 -3.74 15.92 -1.37
N ASP A 84 -2.55 16.38 -1.78
CA ASP A 84 -1.89 17.57 -1.23
C ASP A 84 -1.03 18.24 -2.31
N SER A 85 -0.87 19.55 -2.24
CA SER A 85 -0.05 20.32 -3.16
C SER A 85 1.43 20.14 -2.85
N ILE A 86 2.25 19.90 -3.89
CA ILE A 86 3.71 19.84 -3.79
C ILE A 86 4.31 21.16 -4.26
N SER A 87 5.05 21.82 -3.38
CA SER A 87 5.74 23.09 -3.62
C SER A 87 7.15 22.89 -4.19
N ALA A 88 7.81 21.78 -3.86
CA ALA A 88 9.14 21.46 -4.37
C ALA A 88 9.41 19.94 -4.41
N THR A 89 10.32 19.53 -5.29
CA THR A 89 10.89 18.18 -5.33
C THR A 89 12.41 18.29 -5.33
N LYS A 90 13.07 17.51 -4.45
CA LYS A 90 14.53 17.41 -4.35
C LYS A 90 14.95 15.96 -4.59
N TYR A 91 16.21 15.76 -4.98
CA TYR A 91 16.81 14.43 -5.15
C TYR A 91 17.79 14.16 -4.01
N LEU A 92 17.91 12.89 -3.60
CA LEU A 92 18.84 12.50 -2.53
C LEU A 92 20.32 12.66 -2.92
N LYS A 93 20.62 12.55 -4.22
CA LYS A 93 21.91 12.91 -4.80
C LYS A 93 21.67 13.81 -6.02
N PRO A 94 22.57 14.76 -6.29
CA PRO A 94 22.52 15.55 -7.54
C PRO A 94 22.45 14.62 -8.75
N ASP A 95 21.61 14.97 -9.71
CA ASP A 95 21.49 14.31 -11.02
C ASP A 95 21.11 12.81 -11.00
N THR A 96 20.63 12.28 -9.87
CA THR A 96 20.10 10.90 -9.80
C THR A 96 18.59 10.91 -9.54
N THR A 97 17.83 10.36 -10.47
CA THR A 97 16.37 10.20 -10.33
C THR A 97 15.97 8.83 -9.80
N ASN A 98 16.89 7.88 -9.69
CA ASN A 98 16.63 6.48 -9.35
C ASN A 98 17.01 6.08 -7.91
N LEU A 99 17.53 7.01 -7.11
CA LEU A 99 17.94 6.72 -5.72
C LEU A 99 16.94 7.21 -4.67
N GLY A 100 15.91 7.95 -5.09
CA GLY A 100 14.91 8.55 -4.21
C GLY A 100 14.68 10.03 -4.48
N VAL A 101 13.45 10.48 -4.22
CA VAL A 101 13.06 11.89 -4.27
C VAL A 101 12.42 12.32 -2.96
N ILE A 102 12.61 13.59 -2.59
CA ILE A 102 11.93 14.21 -1.46
C ILE A 102 10.91 15.20 -2.02
N HIS A 103 9.63 15.00 -1.69
CA HIS A 103 8.57 15.94 -1.99
C HIS A 103 8.29 16.82 -0.78
N THR A 104 8.28 18.14 -1.00
CA THR A 104 7.81 19.13 -0.04
C THR A 104 6.34 19.41 -0.30
N PHE A 105 5.49 18.96 0.64
CA PHE A 105 4.05 19.17 0.58
C PHE A 105 3.65 20.48 1.27
N SER A 106 2.47 20.98 0.94
CA SER A 106 1.96 22.25 1.48
C SER A 106 1.16 22.04 2.76
N GLY A 107 0.43 20.93 2.87
CA GLY A 107 -0.40 20.59 4.03
C GLY A 107 0.22 19.57 4.99
N ARG A 108 1.43 19.07 4.72
CA ARG A 108 2.11 18.05 5.54
C ARG A 108 3.64 18.15 5.47
N ASN A 109 4.29 17.38 6.33
CA ASN A 109 5.75 17.21 6.33
C ASN A 109 6.27 16.61 5.02
N GLU A 110 7.53 16.90 4.72
CA GLU A 110 8.26 16.31 3.60
C GLU A 110 8.22 14.76 3.65
N LEU A 111 8.24 14.15 2.47
CA LEU A 111 8.25 12.69 2.32
C LEU A 111 9.33 12.28 1.32
N CYS A 112 10.20 11.35 1.74
CA CYS A 112 11.20 10.74 0.87
C CYS A 112 10.61 9.49 0.23
N VAL A 113 10.28 9.57 -1.06
CA VAL A 113 9.84 8.42 -1.84
C VAL A 113 11.08 7.66 -2.31
N LEU A 114 11.16 6.36 -1.99
CA LEU A 114 12.27 5.49 -2.36
C LEU A 114 11.82 4.34 -3.26
N PRO A 115 12.68 3.89 -4.19
CA PRO A 115 12.48 2.62 -4.86
C PRO A 115 12.70 1.46 -3.89
N ALA A 116 11.94 0.40 -4.10
CA ALA A 116 12.05 -0.84 -3.33
C ALA A 116 12.28 -2.03 -4.27
N ASP A 117 13.20 -2.92 -3.89
CA ASP A 117 13.31 -4.24 -4.50
C ASP A 117 12.23 -5.13 -3.89
N ILE A 118 11.20 -5.46 -4.68
CA ILE A 118 10.05 -6.22 -4.22
C ILE A 118 10.08 -7.63 -4.80
N LYS A 119 9.98 -8.65 -3.94
CA LYS A 119 10.01 -10.06 -4.33
C LYS A 119 8.93 -10.86 -3.61
N ILE A 120 8.50 -11.94 -4.25
CA ILE A 120 7.66 -12.98 -3.64
C ILE A 120 8.59 -14.18 -3.39
N ASP A 121 9.14 -14.28 -2.19
CA ASP A 121 10.20 -15.25 -1.87
C ASP A 121 9.65 -16.68 -1.87
N GLU A 122 8.54 -16.85 -1.14
CA GLU A 122 7.69 -18.03 -1.10
C GLU A 122 6.22 -17.61 -1.21
N ASP A 123 5.33 -18.58 -1.47
CA ASP A 123 3.90 -18.30 -1.49
C ASP A 123 3.49 -17.56 -0.21
N LYS A 124 2.68 -16.53 -0.41
CA LYS A 124 2.15 -15.62 0.61
C LYS A 124 3.16 -14.67 1.24
N ILE A 125 4.47 -14.80 1.01
CA ILE A 125 5.46 -13.89 1.61
C ILE A 125 6.04 -12.96 0.55
N VAL A 126 5.73 -11.68 0.68
CA VAL A 126 6.29 -10.61 -0.13
C VAL A 126 7.30 -9.83 0.70
N THR A 127 8.51 -9.64 0.20
CA THR A 127 9.52 -8.79 0.84
C THR A 127 9.74 -7.53 0.02
N ALA A 128 9.92 -6.42 0.73
CA ALA A 128 10.30 -5.13 0.17
C ALA A 128 11.59 -4.67 0.81
N THR A 129 12.66 -4.57 0.02
CA THR A 129 13.98 -4.14 0.49
C THR A 129 14.34 -2.76 -0.04
N LEU A 130 14.65 -1.85 0.88
CA LEU A 130 15.04 -0.48 0.61
C LEU A 130 16.55 -0.31 0.82
N ASN A 131 17.22 0.37 -0.10
CA ASN A 131 18.58 0.87 0.09
C ASN A 131 18.53 2.29 0.64
N LEU A 132 18.97 2.47 1.88
CA LEU A 132 18.86 3.70 2.65
C LEU A 132 20.16 4.50 2.71
N LYS A 133 21.23 4.07 2.04
CA LYS A 133 22.54 4.75 2.08
C LYS A 133 22.44 6.22 1.67
N ALA A 134 21.86 6.49 0.49
CA ALA A 134 21.70 7.86 -0.01
C ALA A 134 20.81 8.72 0.92
N TYR A 135 19.74 8.14 1.47
CA TYR A 135 18.88 8.80 2.46
C TYR A 135 19.64 9.11 3.76
N ARG A 136 20.54 8.21 4.19
CA ARG A 136 21.36 8.37 5.41
C ARG A 136 22.48 9.39 5.23
N GLU A 137 23.04 9.50 4.03
CA GLU A 137 24.05 10.50 3.68
C GLU A 137 23.45 11.89 3.39
N TYR A 138 22.15 11.97 3.07
CA TYR A 138 21.48 13.23 2.80
C TYR A 138 21.53 14.14 4.03
N ASN A 139 22.26 15.25 3.90
CA ASN A 139 22.52 16.18 4.99
C ASN A 139 21.34 17.16 5.14
N GLN A 140 20.51 16.93 6.14
CA GLN A 140 19.40 17.80 6.53
C GLN A 140 19.23 17.71 8.04
N GLU A 141 18.96 18.84 8.69
CA GLU A 141 18.76 18.94 10.15
C GLU A 141 17.67 17.97 10.64
N THR A 142 16.59 17.86 9.87
CA THR A 142 15.54 16.88 10.11
C THR A 142 15.24 16.11 8.82
N LYS A 143 15.43 14.79 8.86
CA LYS A 143 15.07 13.93 7.72
C LYS A 143 13.54 13.81 7.58
N PRO A 144 13.03 13.62 6.36
CA PRO A 144 11.63 13.25 6.14
C PRO A 144 11.37 11.77 6.47
N ASN A 145 10.10 11.40 6.64
CA ASN A 145 9.70 9.99 6.64
C ASN A 145 9.98 9.35 5.27
N ILE A 146 10.09 8.02 5.24
CA ILE A 146 10.27 7.27 3.99
C ILE A 146 8.93 6.74 3.50
N TYR A 147 8.71 6.79 2.19
CA TYR A 147 7.59 6.17 1.54
C TYR A 147 8.00 5.24 0.40
N PHE A 148 7.39 4.07 0.33
CA PHE A 148 7.42 3.24 -0.87
C PHE A 148 6.04 2.62 -1.10
N ARG A 149 5.76 2.26 -2.35
CA ARG A 149 4.49 1.65 -2.73
C ARG A 149 4.71 0.70 -3.89
N PHE A 150 4.00 -0.41 -3.86
CA PHE A 150 4.01 -1.40 -4.94
C PHE A 150 2.61 -1.97 -5.14
N TRP A 151 2.39 -2.65 -6.24
CA TRP A 151 1.20 -3.46 -6.44
C TRP A 151 1.53 -4.92 -6.67
N VAL A 152 0.58 -5.78 -6.29
CA VAL A 152 0.55 -7.19 -6.60
C VAL A 152 -0.72 -7.47 -7.40
N LYS A 153 -0.58 -8.18 -8.52
CA LYS A 153 -1.71 -8.65 -9.32
C LYS A 153 -2.10 -10.05 -8.85
N PRO A 154 -3.26 -10.21 -8.19
CA PRO A 154 -3.72 -11.51 -7.74
C PRO A 154 -4.05 -12.41 -8.92
N ALA A 155 -3.85 -13.72 -8.76
CA ALA A 155 -4.38 -14.72 -9.71
C ALA A 155 -5.92 -14.84 -9.64
N VAL A 156 -6.51 -14.35 -8.54
CA VAL A 156 -7.94 -14.38 -8.28
C VAL A 156 -8.66 -13.15 -8.84
N PRO A 157 -9.91 -13.31 -9.31
CA PRO A 157 -10.67 -12.21 -9.92
C PRO A 157 -11.08 -11.12 -8.94
N PHE A 158 -11.24 -11.45 -7.65
CA PHE A 158 -11.68 -10.54 -6.60
C PHE A 158 -10.98 -10.88 -5.28
N ILE A 159 -10.71 -9.85 -4.48
CA ILE A 159 -10.14 -9.95 -3.13
C ILE A 159 -11.25 -9.88 -2.08
N SER A 160 -12.37 -9.23 -2.42
CA SER A 160 -13.57 -9.21 -1.61
C SER A 160 -14.16 -10.61 -1.41
N MET A 161 -14.82 -10.79 -0.26
CA MET A 161 -15.71 -11.92 -0.06
C MET A 161 -17.05 -11.59 -0.72
N ARG A 162 -17.53 -12.46 -1.59
CA ARG A 162 -18.81 -12.31 -2.29
C ARG A 162 -19.81 -13.36 -1.80
N LYS A 163 -20.93 -12.92 -1.23
CA LYS A 163 -22.05 -13.78 -0.81
C LYS A 163 -23.21 -13.61 -1.78
N LYS A 164 -23.62 -14.70 -2.42
CA LYS A 164 -24.80 -14.70 -3.30
C LYS A 164 -26.05 -14.91 -2.44
N GLY A 165 -26.98 -13.97 -2.47
CA GLY A 165 -28.33 -14.14 -1.94
C GLY A 165 -29.34 -14.32 -3.07
N VAL A 166 -30.57 -14.69 -2.70
CA VAL A 166 -31.69 -14.91 -3.66
C VAL A 166 -32.06 -13.62 -4.40
N SER A 167 -32.04 -12.47 -3.72
CA SER A 167 -32.42 -11.17 -4.28
C SER A 167 -31.26 -10.20 -4.51
N LYS A 168 -30.21 -10.27 -3.67
CA LYS A 168 -29.03 -9.39 -3.75
C LYS A 168 -27.75 -10.18 -3.48
N SER A 169 -26.66 -9.78 -4.13
CA SER A 169 -25.31 -10.26 -3.79
C SER A 169 -24.59 -9.22 -2.94
N THR A 170 -23.90 -9.66 -1.90
CA THR A 170 -23.15 -8.78 -0.99
C THR A 170 -21.65 -8.93 -1.26
N ILE A 171 -20.97 -7.79 -1.38
CA ILE A 171 -19.50 -7.69 -1.46
C ILE A 171 -18.99 -7.20 -0.11
N ILE A 172 -18.07 -7.94 0.49
CA ILE A 172 -17.56 -7.69 1.83
C ILE A 172 -16.04 -7.53 1.76
N TYR A 173 -15.56 -6.38 2.23
CA TYR A 173 -14.15 -6.10 2.45
C TYR A 173 -13.86 -6.18 3.94
N ASP A 174 -13.34 -7.34 4.36
CA ASP A 174 -12.97 -7.62 5.75
C ASP A 174 -11.45 -7.74 5.83
N ILE A 175 -10.77 -6.59 5.87
CA ILE A 175 -9.31 -6.49 5.90
C ILE A 175 -8.85 -6.42 7.35
N LYS A 176 -7.97 -7.35 7.74
CA LYS A 176 -7.33 -7.39 9.05
C LYS A 176 -5.84 -7.19 8.87
N VAL A 177 -5.23 -6.33 9.67
CA VAL A 177 -3.78 -6.03 9.60
C VAL A 177 -3.18 -6.24 10.97
N ASN A 178 -2.18 -7.11 11.08
CA ASN A 178 -1.47 -7.42 12.33
C ASN A 178 -2.36 -7.91 13.50
N GLU A 179 -3.56 -8.40 13.23
CA GLU A 179 -4.43 -9.02 14.24
C GLU A 179 -3.95 -10.44 14.54
N ARG A 180 -3.16 -10.63 15.62
CA ARG A 180 -2.51 -11.91 15.94
C ARG A 180 -3.46 -13.11 16.06
N ARG A 181 -4.71 -12.88 16.47
CA ARG A 181 -5.76 -13.92 16.54
C ARG A 181 -6.11 -14.53 15.18
N ASN A 182 -5.67 -13.92 14.08
CA ASN A 182 -5.92 -14.36 12.71
C ASN A 182 -4.69 -15.01 12.08
N ILE A 183 -3.62 -15.25 12.85
CA ILE A 183 -2.47 -16.00 12.36
C ILE A 183 -2.92 -17.45 12.11
N PRO A 184 -2.64 -18.03 10.93
CA PRO A 184 -2.92 -19.44 10.69
C PRO A 184 -2.17 -20.34 11.68
N ASP A 185 -2.83 -21.36 12.21
CA ASP A 185 -2.25 -22.25 13.25
C ASP A 185 -0.90 -22.85 12.83
N ASN A 186 -0.75 -23.18 11.54
CA ASN A 186 0.48 -23.74 10.97
C ASN A 186 1.62 -22.71 10.79
N LYS A 187 1.39 -21.43 11.06
CA LYS A 187 2.38 -20.34 10.96
C LYS A 187 2.65 -19.64 12.31
N THR A 188 1.99 -20.05 13.40
CA THR A 188 2.17 -19.44 14.73
C THR A 188 3.63 -19.43 15.20
N ALA A 189 4.33 -20.57 15.10
CA ALA A 189 5.75 -20.66 15.49
C ALA A 189 6.64 -19.74 14.64
N TYR A 190 6.37 -19.66 13.33
CA TYR A 190 7.08 -18.77 12.43
C TYR A 190 6.93 -17.30 12.84
N PHE A 191 5.69 -16.84 13.07
CA PHE A 191 5.41 -15.45 13.43
C PHE A 191 5.85 -15.06 14.85
N ASN A 192 6.00 -16.02 15.76
CA ASN A 192 6.56 -15.76 17.09
C ASN A 192 8.04 -15.36 17.04
N GLU A 193 8.75 -15.77 16.00
CA GLU A 193 10.14 -15.37 15.74
C GLU A 193 10.25 -14.11 14.88
N GLN A 194 9.14 -13.42 14.58
CA GLN A 194 9.12 -12.17 13.82
C GLN A 194 8.77 -10.98 14.71
N GLN A 195 9.22 -9.79 14.30
CA GLN A 195 8.83 -8.54 14.91
C GLN A 195 7.72 -7.88 14.06
N PHE A 196 6.48 -7.87 14.57
CA PHE A 196 5.40 -7.15 13.90
C PHE A 196 5.66 -5.64 13.92
N CYS A 197 5.52 -4.99 12.77
CA CYS A 197 5.64 -3.54 12.66
C CYS A 197 4.51 -2.86 13.43
N LYS A 198 4.82 -1.76 14.12
CA LYS A 198 3.79 -0.91 14.74
C LYS A 198 3.17 -0.04 13.65
N ILE A 199 1.86 -0.05 13.52
CA ILE A 199 1.13 0.72 12.51
C ILE A 199 0.23 1.71 13.23
N LYS A 200 0.44 3.00 12.96
CA LYS A 200 -0.32 4.06 13.61
C LYS A 200 -1.67 4.31 12.93
N TYR A 201 -1.69 4.35 11.60
CA TYR A 201 -2.91 4.50 10.81
C TYR A 201 -2.92 3.52 9.64
N CYS A 202 -4.06 2.89 9.42
CA CYS A 202 -4.33 2.03 8.28
C CYS A 202 -5.41 2.67 7.39
N PHE A 203 -5.06 2.92 6.13
CA PHE A 203 -5.95 3.50 5.13
C PHE A 203 -6.31 2.40 4.12
N SER A 204 -7.59 2.05 4.05
CA SER A 204 -8.13 1.10 3.09
C SER A 204 -8.92 1.83 2.01
N PHE A 205 -8.55 1.59 0.76
CA PHE A 205 -9.28 2.05 -0.41
C PHE A 205 -9.77 0.82 -1.16
N ASN A 206 -11.07 0.75 -1.42
CA ASN A 206 -11.66 -0.33 -2.19
C ASN A 206 -12.28 0.30 -3.44
N ILE A 207 -11.68 -0.02 -4.58
CA ILE A 207 -12.03 0.52 -5.89
C ILE A 207 -12.73 -0.57 -6.66
N LEU A 208 -13.99 -0.32 -7.00
CA LEU A 208 -14.89 -1.32 -7.54
C LEU A 208 -15.87 -0.68 -8.53
N PRO A 209 -16.54 -1.49 -9.37
CA PRO A 209 -17.55 -0.99 -10.30
C PRO A 209 -18.65 -0.18 -9.62
N ASN A 210 -19.10 0.90 -10.27
CA ASN A 210 -20.14 1.80 -9.74
C ASN A 210 -21.57 1.24 -9.74
N LYS A 211 -21.76 -0.02 -10.14
CA LYS A 211 -23.06 -0.70 -10.24
C LYS A 211 -23.58 -1.29 -8.92
N TYR A 212 -22.88 -1.08 -7.81
CA TYR A 212 -23.19 -1.71 -6.52
C TYR A 212 -23.79 -0.71 -5.54
N ASP A 213 -24.84 -1.15 -4.83
CA ASP A 213 -25.31 -0.48 -3.62
C ASP A 213 -24.30 -0.70 -2.48
N ILE A 214 -23.83 0.38 -1.84
CA ILE A 214 -22.86 0.30 -0.74
C ILE A 214 -23.57 0.45 0.60
N VAL A 215 -23.30 -0.48 1.52
CA VAL A 215 -23.75 -0.42 2.90
C VAL A 215 -22.54 -0.58 3.83
N PHE A 216 -22.42 0.29 4.82
CA PHE A 216 -21.37 0.23 5.83
C PHE A 216 -21.91 -0.47 7.08
N PHE A 217 -21.32 -1.62 7.45
CA PHE A 217 -21.75 -2.40 8.62
C PHE A 217 -21.23 -1.90 9.96
N ASP A 218 -20.22 -1.03 9.94
CA ASP A 218 -19.57 -0.45 11.11
C ASP A 218 -19.56 1.08 10.92
N ASN A 219 -19.76 1.86 11.97
CA ASN A 219 -19.77 3.33 11.90
C ASN A 219 -18.62 3.97 12.67
N THR A 220 -17.69 3.17 13.23
CA THR A 220 -16.60 3.67 14.08
C THR A 220 -15.40 4.23 13.30
N SER A 221 -15.26 3.86 12.03
CA SER A 221 -14.21 4.33 11.12
C SER A 221 -14.70 5.42 10.18
N LEU A 222 -13.81 6.33 9.78
CA LEU A 222 -14.15 7.38 8.81
C LEU A 222 -14.36 6.75 7.42
N LYS A 223 -15.53 6.98 6.83
CA LYS A 223 -15.97 6.36 5.58
C LYS A 223 -16.42 7.39 4.57
N ASN A 224 -15.98 7.24 3.33
CA ASN A 224 -16.36 8.11 2.22
C ASN A 224 -16.51 7.28 0.93
N VAL A 225 -17.45 7.67 0.08
CA VAL A 225 -17.61 7.12 -1.28
C VAL A 225 -17.48 8.28 -2.27
N ARG A 226 -16.63 8.14 -3.27
CA ARG A 226 -16.46 9.13 -4.34
C ARG A 226 -16.30 8.45 -5.70
N THR A 227 -16.64 9.18 -6.76
CA THR A 227 -16.32 8.77 -8.14
C THR A 227 -14.81 8.73 -8.35
N LEU A 228 -14.33 7.75 -9.13
CA LEU A 228 -12.92 7.66 -9.49
C LEU A 228 -12.53 8.84 -10.42
N GLU A 229 -11.49 9.58 -10.05
CA GLU A 229 -10.88 10.61 -10.90
C GLU A 229 -10.11 9.97 -12.06
N TYR A 230 -10.81 9.68 -13.16
CA TYR A 230 -10.32 8.88 -14.28
C TYR A 230 -8.96 9.33 -14.82
N GLU A 231 -8.81 10.61 -15.15
CA GLU A 231 -7.60 11.14 -15.79
C GLU A 231 -6.37 10.99 -14.88
N SER A 232 -6.52 11.38 -13.61
CA SER A 232 -5.46 11.28 -12.59
C SER A 232 -5.04 9.83 -12.36
N PHE A 233 -6.00 8.90 -12.19
CA PHE A 233 -5.69 7.49 -12.00
C PHE A 233 -5.11 6.83 -13.25
N ASN A 234 -5.58 7.17 -14.45
CA ASN A 234 -5.02 6.63 -15.69
C ASN A 234 -3.57 7.09 -15.89
N LYS A 235 -3.26 8.34 -15.55
CA LYS A 235 -1.87 8.86 -15.57
C LYS A 235 -0.97 8.15 -14.55
N TYR A 236 -1.48 7.97 -13.33
CA TYR A 236 -0.78 7.30 -12.24
C TYR A 236 -0.54 5.81 -12.56
N LEU A 237 -1.60 5.04 -12.76
CA LEU A 237 -1.53 3.59 -12.88
C LEU A 237 -1.17 3.14 -14.30
N GLY A 238 -1.65 3.84 -15.33
CA GLY A 238 -1.45 3.47 -16.74
C GLY A 238 -2.15 2.19 -17.16
N ASP A 239 -3.17 1.75 -16.42
CA ASP A 239 -3.86 0.48 -16.64
C ASP A 239 -5.09 0.66 -17.53
N LYS A 240 -5.08 0.00 -18.69
CA LYS A 240 -6.17 0.07 -19.69
C LYS A 240 -7.52 -0.47 -19.18
N ARG A 241 -7.54 -1.18 -18.05
CA ARG A 241 -8.78 -1.65 -17.41
C ARG A 241 -9.53 -0.52 -16.71
N VAL A 242 -8.86 0.58 -16.38
CA VAL A 242 -9.48 1.79 -15.83
C VAL A 242 -10.23 2.49 -16.96
N LYS A 243 -11.56 2.63 -16.79
CA LYS A 243 -12.43 3.31 -17.73
C LYS A 243 -13.19 4.44 -17.05
N LYS A 244 -13.48 5.47 -17.82
CA LYS A 244 -14.18 6.66 -17.34
C LYS A 244 -15.56 6.27 -16.82
N ASP A 245 -15.93 6.81 -15.65
CA ASP A 245 -17.24 6.65 -15.02
C ASP A 245 -17.67 5.19 -14.73
N GLU A 246 -16.73 4.24 -14.67
CA GLU A 246 -17.04 2.83 -14.37
C GLU A 246 -16.74 2.43 -12.91
N LEU A 247 -15.91 3.20 -12.20
CA LEU A 247 -15.37 2.82 -10.90
C LEU A 247 -15.68 3.89 -9.84
N ILE A 248 -15.91 3.42 -8.61
CA ILE A 248 -16.03 4.23 -7.40
C ILE A 248 -14.94 3.86 -6.42
N VAL A 249 -14.58 4.80 -5.56
CA VAL A 249 -13.60 4.63 -4.48
C VAL A 249 -14.34 4.64 -3.16
N VAL A 250 -14.23 3.55 -2.41
CA VAL A 250 -14.72 3.44 -1.03
C VAL A 250 -13.53 3.54 -0.09
N PHE A 251 -13.53 4.57 0.73
CA PHE A 251 -12.45 4.89 1.66
C PHE A 251 -12.80 4.48 3.09
N ASN A 252 -11.86 3.88 3.80
CA ASN A 252 -11.90 3.62 5.24
C ASN A 252 -10.56 3.97 5.89
N LYS A 253 -10.60 4.67 7.03
CA LYS A 253 -9.43 4.91 7.90
C LYS A 253 -9.64 4.29 9.27
N LYS A 254 -8.70 3.45 9.71
CA LYS A 254 -8.62 2.83 11.03
C LYS A 254 -7.33 3.25 11.75
#